data_AF-A0A0N7MUT2-F1
#
_entry.id   AF-A0A0N7MUT2-F1
#
_cell.length_a   1.000
_cell.length_b   1.000
_cell.length_c   1.000
_cell.angle_alpha   90.00
_cell.angle_beta   90.00
_cell.angle_gamma   90.00
#
_symmetry.space_group_name_H-M   'P 1'
#
loop_
_entity.id
_entity.type
_entity.pdbx_description
1 polymer ?
#
loop_
_entity_poly.entity_id
_entity_poly.type
_entity_poly.pdbx_seq_one_letter_code
_entity_poly.pdbx_strand_id
1 'polypeptide(L)'
;MVNFLCKFFLFFAFLSLTFAQSRSNLDIIDSLINSIVDEISNQIKSEKIRVESNLQDKVIENRVLNSFLRKFTVFFYDSAADVDIVRLDAFKSKINYIPESRGFFKSSVVKRNVEVILYCSAIDDGKLLFSRDFKRVYSDYVKAGEIKNFEDKAFNFTQGEFAGGSLTLSKIIEGIVIISSIGIAVYLLFAVRK
;
A
#
# COMPACT_ATOMS: atom_id res chain seq x y z
N MET A 1 -38.36 -24.30 -29.34
CA MET A 1 -38.54 -23.57 -28.07
C MET A 1 -37.42 -23.86 -27.05
N VAL A 2 -37.13 -25.12 -26.72
CA VAL A 2 -36.10 -25.52 -25.73
C VAL A 2 -34.70 -24.95 -26.04
N ASN A 3 -34.27 -24.99 -27.30
CA ASN A 3 -32.98 -24.45 -27.73
C ASN A 3 -32.85 -22.92 -27.58
N PHE A 4 -33.97 -22.18 -27.60
CA PHE A 4 -33.97 -20.73 -27.42
C PHE A 4 -33.88 -20.38 -25.93
N LEU A 5 -34.59 -21.12 -25.07
CA LEU A 5 -34.54 -20.98 -23.61
C LEU A 5 -33.15 -21.32 -23.05
N CYS A 6 -32.49 -22.38 -23.51
CA CYS A 6 -31.13 -22.71 -23.08
C CYS A 6 -30.11 -21.64 -23.49
N LYS A 7 -30.21 -21.09 -24.71
CA LYS A 7 -29.33 -20.00 -25.17
C LYS A 7 -29.56 -18.72 -24.37
N PHE A 8 -30.81 -18.41 -24.04
CA PHE A 8 -31.17 -17.26 -23.21
C PHE A 8 -30.68 -17.40 -21.77
N PHE A 9 -30.77 -18.60 -21.20
CA PHE A 9 -30.25 -18.91 -19.87
C PHE A 9 -28.72 -18.82 -19.80
N LEU A 10 -28.01 -19.35 -20.81
CA LEU A 10 -26.55 -19.21 -20.90
C LEU A 10 -26.13 -17.75 -21.06
N PHE A 11 -26.85 -16.95 -21.85
CA PHE A 11 -26.59 -15.52 -21.99
C PHE A 11 -26.73 -14.76 -20.66
N PHE A 12 -27.78 -15.06 -19.87
CA PHE A 12 -27.96 -14.48 -18.54
C PHE A 12 -26.92 -14.95 -17.52
N ALA A 13 -26.48 -16.21 -17.59
CA ALA A 13 -25.40 -16.72 -16.76
C ALA A 13 -24.07 -15.99 -17.05
N PHE A 14 -23.75 -15.74 -18.32
CA PHE A 14 -22.57 -14.97 -18.71
C PHE A 14 -22.63 -13.51 -18.27
N LEU A 15 -23.81 -12.87 -18.28
CA LEU A 15 -23.99 -11.50 -17.77
C LEU A 15 -23.80 -11.38 -16.26
N SER A 16 -24.02 -12.47 -15.51
CA SER A 16 -23.84 -12.47 -14.04
C SER A 16 -22.37 -12.61 -13.59
N LEU A 17 -21.47 -12.98 -14.50
CA LEU A 17 -20.03 -13.15 -14.23
C LEU A 17 -19.22 -11.85 -14.38
N THR A 18 -19.84 -10.73 -14.79
CA THR A 18 -19.12 -9.47 -15.04
C THR A 18 -18.99 -8.55 -13.83
N PHE A 19 -19.19 -9.05 -12.60
CA PHE A 19 -18.81 -8.28 -11.42
C PHE A 19 -17.29 -8.31 -11.27
N ALA A 20 -16.63 -7.22 -11.67
CA ALA A 20 -15.20 -7.04 -11.45
C ALA A 20 -14.88 -7.23 -9.96
N GLN A 21 -14.15 -8.29 -9.64
CA GLN A 21 -13.69 -8.57 -8.28
C GLN A 21 -12.77 -7.42 -7.82
N SER A 22 -13.06 -6.85 -6.64
CA SER A 22 -12.22 -5.81 -6.07
C SER A 22 -10.82 -6.37 -5.77
N ARG A 23 -9.78 -5.64 -6.21
CA ARG A 23 -8.37 -6.04 -6.05
C ARG A 23 -7.95 -6.00 -4.57
N SER A 24 -7.06 -6.90 -4.17
CA SER A 24 -6.45 -6.85 -2.85
C SER A 24 -5.53 -5.64 -2.72
N ASN A 25 -5.21 -5.25 -1.48
CA ASN A 25 -4.25 -4.17 -1.24
C ASN A 25 -2.86 -4.54 -1.77
N LEU A 26 -2.50 -5.83 -1.71
CA LEU A 26 -1.25 -6.36 -2.25
C LEU A 26 -1.17 -6.18 -3.77
N ASP A 27 -2.22 -6.56 -4.50
CA ASP A 27 -2.27 -6.42 -5.96
C ASP A 27 -2.17 -4.96 -6.40
N ILE A 28 -2.80 -4.06 -5.63
CA ILE A 28 -2.73 -2.62 -5.89
C ILE A 28 -1.31 -2.12 -5.65
N ILE A 29 -0.68 -2.48 -4.53
CA ILE A 29 0.70 -2.11 -4.22
C ILE A 29 1.65 -2.61 -5.31
N ASP A 30 1.53 -3.87 -5.73
CA ASP A 30 2.32 -4.44 -6.82
C ASP A 30 2.13 -3.63 -8.12
N SER A 31 0.89 -3.28 -8.46
CA SER A 31 0.61 -2.45 -9.64
C SER A 31 1.25 -1.06 -9.54
N LEU A 32 1.26 -0.45 -8.35
CA LEU A 32 1.88 0.86 -8.13
C LEU A 32 3.42 0.77 -8.19
N ILE A 33 4.02 -0.29 -7.64
CA ILE A 33 5.44 -0.58 -7.75
C ILE A 33 5.83 -0.73 -9.23
N ASN A 34 5.09 -1.53 -10.01
CA ASN A 34 5.35 -1.69 -11.43
C ASN A 34 5.30 -0.34 -12.17
N SER A 35 4.32 0.52 -11.87
CA SER A 35 4.22 1.87 -12.45
C SER A 35 5.39 2.79 -12.07
N ILE A 36 5.93 2.65 -10.86
CA ILE A 36 7.14 3.38 -10.44
C ILE A 36 8.35 2.87 -11.20
N VAL A 37 8.52 1.55 -11.28
CA VAL A 37 9.65 0.93 -12.00
C VAL A 37 9.59 1.26 -13.49
N ASP A 38 8.40 1.34 -14.10
CA ASP A 38 8.23 1.82 -15.47
C ASP A 38 8.77 3.25 -15.63
N GLU A 39 8.42 4.17 -14.71
CA GLU A 39 8.93 5.55 -14.74
C GLU A 39 10.45 5.62 -14.56
N ILE A 40 11.00 4.84 -13.63
CA ILE A 40 12.45 4.72 -13.43
C ILE A 40 13.10 4.19 -14.71
N SER A 41 12.50 3.17 -15.32
CA SER A 41 13.08 2.50 -16.47
C SER A 41 13.20 3.41 -17.69
N ASN A 42 12.26 4.34 -17.85
CA ASN A 42 12.31 5.33 -18.94
C ASN A 42 13.44 6.37 -18.77
N GLN A 43 14.06 6.45 -17.59
CA GLN A 43 15.17 7.37 -17.30
C GLN A 43 16.54 6.71 -17.42
N ILE A 44 16.58 5.38 -17.43
CA ILE A 44 17.79 4.57 -17.53
C ILE A 44 17.95 4.14 -18.98
N LYS A 45 19.12 4.39 -19.58
CA LYS A 45 19.36 4.06 -20.99
C LYS A 45 19.92 2.65 -21.17
N SER A 46 20.61 2.12 -20.16
CA SER A 46 21.20 0.79 -20.20
C SER A 46 20.15 -0.31 -20.11
N GLU A 47 20.36 -1.42 -20.82
CA GLU A 47 19.57 -2.66 -20.67
C GLU A 47 19.99 -3.47 -19.44
N LYS A 48 21.14 -3.14 -18.84
CA LYS A 48 21.75 -3.82 -17.70
C LYS A 48 21.82 -2.86 -16.53
N ILE A 49 21.37 -3.32 -15.37
CA ILE A 49 21.46 -2.54 -14.13
C ILE A 49 22.02 -3.38 -13.00
N ARG A 50 22.69 -2.73 -12.05
CA ARG A 50 23.00 -3.29 -10.74
C ARG A 50 22.00 -2.74 -9.75
N VAL A 51 21.32 -3.60 -8.99
CA VAL A 51 20.41 -3.14 -7.95
C VAL A 51 21.03 -3.32 -6.58
N GLU A 52 21.14 -2.21 -5.84
CA GLU A 52 21.56 -2.19 -4.44
C GLU A 52 20.33 -1.87 -3.59
N SER A 53 20.02 -2.71 -2.59
CA SER A 53 18.84 -2.50 -1.74
C SER A 53 19.23 -2.27 -0.28
N ASN A 54 18.76 -1.14 0.25
CA ASN A 54 18.75 -0.80 1.68
C ASN A 54 17.35 -0.97 2.30
N LEU A 55 16.41 -1.59 1.57
CA LEU A 55 15.04 -1.80 2.05
C LEU A 55 15.02 -2.78 3.24
N GLN A 56 14.27 -2.42 4.28
CA GLN A 56 14.16 -3.24 5.49
C GLN A 56 13.27 -4.46 5.29
N ASP A 57 12.20 -4.34 4.52
CA ASP A 57 11.25 -5.41 4.24
C ASP A 57 11.69 -6.20 2.99
N LYS A 58 12.15 -7.44 3.20
CA LYS A 58 12.62 -8.32 2.11
C LYS A 58 11.51 -8.76 1.17
N VAL A 59 10.26 -8.80 1.61
CA VAL A 59 9.12 -9.13 0.74
C VAL A 59 8.89 -8.00 -0.25
N ILE A 60 8.95 -6.75 0.23
CA ILE A 60 8.87 -5.57 -0.64
C ILE A 60 10.07 -5.49 -1.57
N GLU A 61 11.29 -5.69 -1.05
CA GLU A 61 12.51 -5.73 -1.86
C GLU A 61 12.38 -6.70 -3.02
N ASN A 62 11.95 -7.94 -2.75
CA ASN A 62 11.75 -8.95 -3.79
C ASN A 62 10.69 -8.53 -4.82
N ARG A 63 9.63 -7.84 -4.41
CA ARG A 63 8.58 -7.34 -5.33
C ARG A 63 9.10 -6.24 -6.24
N VAL A 64 9.89 -5.31 -5.70
CA VAL A 64 10.54 -4.25 -6.48
C VAL A 64 11.57 -4.88 -7.43
N LEU A 65 12.42 -5.77 -6.94
CA LEU A 65 13.41 -6.50 -7.76
C LEU A 65 12.75 -7.29 -8.90
N ASN A 66 11.66 -8.02 -8.61
CA ASN A 66 10.90 -8.74 -9.63
C ASN A 66 10.32 -7.80 -10.69
N SER A 67 9.98 -6.57 -10.32
CA SER A 67 9.50 -5.56 -11.28
C SER A 67 10.65 -5.08 -12.17
N PHE A 68 11.85 -4.87 -11.61
CA PHE A 68 13.05 -4.52 -12.38
C PHE A 68 13.51 -5.65 -13.31
N LEU A 69 13.47 -6.91 -12.86
CA LEU A 69 13.83 -8.10 -13.65
C LEU A 69 13.00 -8.26 -14.93
N ARG A 70 11.80 -7.67 -14.99
CA ARG A 70 10.96 -7.66 -16.20
C ARG A 70 11.41 -6.64 -17.24
N LYS A 71 12.29 -5.71 -16.87
CA LYS A 71 12.71 -4.56 -17.69
C LYS A 71 14.20 -4.59 -18.02
N PHE A 72 15.01 -5.13 -17.11
CA PHE A 72 16.46 -5.11 -17.21
C PHE A 72 17.06 -6.48 -16.94
N THR A 73 18.28 -6.67 -17.44
CA THR A 73 19.16 -7.71 -16.92
C THR A 73 19.77 -7.19 -15.61
N VAL A 74 19.35 -7.75 -14.48
CA VAL A 74 19.77 -7.31 -13.14
C VAL A 74 20.98 -8.09 -12.65
N PHE A 75 22.01 -7.38 -12.19
CA PHE A 75 23.21 -7.93 -11.57
C PHE A 75 23.27 -7.60 -10.08
N PHE A 76 23.80 -8.52 -9.28
CA PHE A 76 23.94 -8.39 -7.82
C PHE A 76 25.41 -8.30 -7.36
N TYR A 77 26.38 -8.46 -8.26
CA TYR A 77 27.82 -8.48 -7.95
C TYR A 77 28.60 -7.51 -8.85
N ASP A 78 29.80 -7.12 -8.42
CA ASP A 78 30.75 -6.19 -9.09
C ASP A 78 31.31 -6.70 -10.44
N SER A 79 30.72 -7.73 -11.04
CA SER A 79 31.31 -8.46 -12.17
C SER A 79 31.23 -7.73 -13.52
N ALA A 80 30.53 -6.60 -13.60
CA ALA A 80 30.35 -5.89 -14.86
C ALA A 80 30.81 -4.43 -14.72
N ALA A 81 31.94 -4.11 -15.35
CA ALA A 81 32.29 -2.74 -15.67
C ALA A 81 31.18 -2.15 -16.57
N ASP A 82 30.88 -0.86 -16.42
CA ASP A 82 29.89 -0.09 -17.19
C ASP A 82 28.42 -0.53 -17.00
N VAL A 83 27.95 -0.63 -15.75
CA VAL A 83 26.54 -0.90 -15.45
C VAL A 83 25.94 0.20 -14.58
N ASP A 84 24.77 0.69 -14.99
CA ASP A 84 23.99 1.66 -14.22
C ASP A 84 23.59 1.07 -12.87
N ILE A 85 23.81 1.82 -11.80
CA ILE A 85 23.49 1.39 -10.43
C ILE A 85 22.16 2.01 -10.03
N VAL A 86 21.20 1.19 -9.62
CA VAL A 86 19.93 1.61 -9.04
C VAL A 86 19.94 1.26 -7.56
N ARG A 87 19.84 2.28 -6.69
CA ARG A 87 19.76 2.10 -5.25
C ARG A 87 18.31 2.24 -4.78
N LEU A 88 17.85 1.25 -4.03
CA LEU A 88 16.56 1.24 -3.37
C LEU A 88 16.76 1.62 -1.90
N ASP A 89 16.41 2.83 -1.54
CA ASP A 89 16.84 3.42 -0.27
C ASP A 89 15.74 3.37 0.79
N ALA A 90 14.48 3.61 0.42
CA ALA A 90 13.36 3.51 1.36
C ALA A 90 12.06 3.16 0.64
N PHE A 91 11.17 2.47 1.35
CA PHE A 91 9.82 2.18 0.89
C PHE A 91 8.80 2.50 1.98
N LYS A 92 7.68 3.09 1.58
CA LYS A 92 6.53 3.33 2.45
C LYS A 92 5.24 3.06 1.70
N SER A 93 4.34 2.32 2.33
CA SER A 93 2.94 2.24 1.91
C SER A 93 2.03 2.89 2.95
N LYS A 94 0.91 3.44 2.50
CA LYS A 94 -0.14 3.95 3.38
C LYS A 94 -1.49 3.64 2.77
N ILE A 95 -2.34 2.95 3.52
CA ILE A 95 -3.71 2.63 3.11
C ILE A 95 -4.67 3.34 4.05
N ASN A 96 -5.60 4.11 3.47
CA ASN A 96 -6.63 4.79 4.24
C ASN A 96 -8.01 4.41 3.77
N TYR A 97 -8.89 4.14 4.72
CA TYR A 97 -10.30 3.87 4.51
C TYR A 97 -11.12 5.07 4.98
N ILE A 98 -11.75 5.78 4.06
CA ILE A 98 -12.55 6.96 4.35
C ILE A 98 -14.03 6.56 4.25
N PRO A 99 -14.79 6.56 5.37
CA PRO A 99 -16.21 6.27 5.33
C PRO A 99 -16.96 7.33 4.50
N GLU A 100 -17.76 6.93 3.51
CA GLU A 100 -18.72 7.83 2.87
C GLU A 100 -20.11 7.59 3.46
N SER A 101 -20.62 8.55 4.23
CA SER A 101 -22.01 8.50 4.71
C SER A 101 -22.96 8.71 3.54
N ARG A 102 -23.65 7.66 3.11
CA ARG A 102 -24.77 7.74 2.16
C ARG A 102 -26.09 7.35 2.83
N GLY A 103 -26.50 8.10 3.84
CA GLY A 103 -27.83 7.98 4.45
C GLY A 103 -28.12 6.65 5.16
N PHE A 104 -29.27 6.60 5.84
CA PHE A 104 -29.59 5.63 6.91
C PHE A 104 -29.79 4.16 6.48
N PHE A 105 -29.75 3.84 5.18
CA PHE A 105 -30.10 2.50 4.65
C PHE A 105 -29.19 1.97 3.53
N LYS A 106 -28.05 2.60 3.23
CA LYS A 106 -27.12 2.08 2.22
C LYS A 106 -25.98 1.32 2.89
N SER A 107 -25.63 0.17 2.31
CA SER A 107 -24.41 -0.58 2.64
C SER A 107 -23.24 0.39 2.76
N SER A 108 -22.50 0.31 3.87
CA SER A 108 -21.40 1.24 4.15
C SER A 108 -20.31 1.05 3.09
N VAL A 109 -20.28 1.95 2.11
CA VAL A 109 -19.24 2.04 1.09
C VAL A 109 -18.15 2.94 1.66
N VAL A 110 -16.91 2.50 1.47
CA VAL A 110 -15.73 3.14 2.00
C VAL A 110 -14.81 3.46 0.82
N LYS A 111 -14.33 4.69 0.76
CA LYS A 111 -13.29 5.05 -0.19
C LYS A 111 -11.96 4.54 0.33
N ARG A 112 -11.33 3.62 -0.39
CA ARG A 112 -10.00 3.12 -0.09
C ARG A 112 -8.99 3.91 -0.91
N ASN A 113 -7.99 4.49 -0.24
CA ASN A 113 -6.85 5.15 -0.86
C ASN A 113 -5.58 4.37 -0.53
N VAL A 114 -4.87 3.90 -1.54
CA VAL A 114 -3.58 3.19 -1.40
C VAL A 114 -2.49 4.09 -1.96
N GLU A 115 -1.51 4.42 -1.12
CA GLU A 115 -0.35 5.24 -1.48
C GLU A 115 0.92 4.40 -1.33
N VAL A 116 1.80 4.49 -2.32
CA VAL A 116 3.13 3.87 -2.32
C VAL A 116 4.16 4.95 -2.63
N ILE A 117 5.22 4.98 -1.84
CA ILE A 117 6.38 5.86 -2.00
C ILE A 117 7.63 4.98 -2.00
N LEU A 118 8.42 5.09 -3.06
CA LEU A 118 9.74 4.47 -3.20
C LEU A 118 10.79 5.57 -3.36
N TYR A 119 11.73 5.64 -2.41
CA TYR A 119 12.90 6.50 -2.54
C TYR A 119 13.99 5.71 -3.25
N CYS A 120 14.45 6.26 -4.39
CA CYS A 120 15.39 5.58 -5.26
C CYS A 120 16.35 6.58 -5.89
N SER A 121 17.59 6.15 -6.07
CA SER A 121 18.61 6.86 -6.84
C SER A 121 19.18 5.99 -7.95
N ALA A 122 19.58 6.62 -9.05
CA ALA A 122 20.27 5.93 -10.15
C ALA A 122 21.56 6.66 -10.51
N ILE A 123 22.60 5.88 -10.79
CA ILE A 123 23.95 6.34 -11.14
C ILE A 123 24.35 5.70 -12.46
N ASP A 124 24.77 6.52 -13.43
CA ASP A 124 25.29 6.11 -14.75
C ASP A 124 26.72 6.65 -14.87
N ASP A 125 27.68 5.74 -15.08
CA ASP A 125 29.11 6.05 -15.18
C ASP A 125 29.62 7.02 -14.08
N GLY A 126 29.24 6.73 -12.84
CA GLY A 126 29.61 7.54 -11.67
C GLY A 126 28.87 8.88 -11.52
N LYS A 127 27.98 9.24 -12.46
CA LYS A 127 27.14 10.44 -12.40
C LYS A 127 25.76 10.10 -11.89
N LEU A 128 25.26 10.91 -10.95
CA LEU A 128 23.90 10.77 -10.45
C LEU A 128 22.90 11.18 -11.55
N LEU A 129 22.09 10.23 -12.02
CA LEU A 129 20.98 10.50 -12.94
C LEU A 129 19.81 11.13 -12.18
N PHE A 130 19.40 10.52 -11.07
CA PHE A 130 18.36 11.05 -10.19
C PHE A 130 18.53 10.53 -8.77
N SER A 131 17.94 11.25 -7.81
CA SER A 131 17.76 10.82 -6.43
C SER A 131 16.51 11.50 -5.88
N ARG A 132 15.39 10.78 -5.79
CA ARG A 132 14.09 11.38 -5.43
C ARG A 132 13.07 10.33 -4.99
N ASP A 133 11.96 10.83 -4.43
CA ASP A 133 10.78 10.04 -4.11
C ASP A 133 9.92 9.82 -5.36
N PHE A 134 9.58 8.56 -5.61
CA PHE A 134 8.58 8.17 -6.59
C PHE A 134 7.30 7.81 -5.85
N LYS A 135 6.27 8.65 -6.03
CA LYS A 135 4.98 8.50 -5.37
C LYS A 135 3.90 8.07 -6.37
N ARG A 136 3.07 7.11 -5.96
CA ARG A 136 1.84 6.71 -6.66
C ARG A 136 0.69 6.54 -5.70
N VAL A 137 -0.49 6.90 -6.18
CA VAL A 137 -1.74 6.80 -5.41
C VAL A 137 -2.78 6.11 -6.28
N TYR A 138 -3.51 5.20 -5.68
CA TYR A 138 -4.70 4.58 -6.24
C TYR A 138 -5.88 4.80 -5.30
N SER A 139 -7.08 4.97 -5.85
CA SER A 139 -8.29 5.15 -5.06
C SER A 139 -9.47 4.44 -5.70
N ASP A 140 -10.23 3.72 -4.88
CA ASP A 140 -11.47 3.07 -5.28
C ASP A 140 -12.49 3.02 -4.14
N TYR A 141 -13.62 2.38 -4.43
CA TYR A 141 -14.72 2.21 -3.49
C TYR A 141 -14.91 0.74 -3.18
N VAL A 142 -14.90 0.40 -1.90
CA VAL A 142 -15.06 -0.96 -1.40
C VAL A 142 -16.17 -1.03 -0.35
N LYS A 143 -16.77 -2.20 -0.16
CA LYS A 143 -17.71 -2.40 0.94
C LYS A 143 -16.95 -2.55 2.25
N ALA A 144 -17.41 -1.87 3.31
CA ALA A 144 -16.78 -1.93 4.62
C ALA A 144 -16.60 -3.36 5.15
N GLY A 145 -17.59 -4.23 4.91
CA GLY A 145 -17.54 -5.63 5.36
C GLY A 145 -16.53 -6.51 4.63
N GLU A 146 -16.03 -6.09 3.48
CA GLU A 146 -15.08 -6.84 2.65
C GLU A 146 -13.61 -6.42 2.90
N ILE A 147 -13.37 -5.38 3.70
CA ILE A 147 -12.01 -4.83 3.95
C ILE A 147 -11.04 -5.91 4.44
N LYS A 148 -11.48 -6.79 5.33
CA LYS A 148 -10.66 -7.90 5.85
C LYS A 148 -10.21 -8.90 4.77
N ASN A 149 -10.87 -8.93 3.62
CA ASN A 149 -10.51 -9.78 2.49
C ASN A 149 -9.49 -9.12 1.56
N PHE A 150 -9.29 -7.79 1.66
CA PHE A 150 -8.30 -7.07 0.87
C PHE A 150 -6.95 -6.91 1.58
N GLU A 151 -6.95 -7.08 2.90
CA GLU A 151 -5.75 -7.01 3.74
C GLU A 151 -5.14 -8.39 3.95
N ASP A 152 -3.81 -8.47 3.85
CA ASP A 152 -3.07 -9.66 4.21
C ASP A 152 -2.52 -9.51 5.63
N LYS A 153 -2.94 -10.40 6.53
CA LYS A 153 -2.48 -10.39 7.93
C LYS A 153 -0.99 -10.69 8.07
N ALA A 154 -0.39 -11.38 7.09
CA ALA A 154 1.03 -11.68 7.10
C ALA A 154 1.89 -10.45 6.78
N PHE A 155 1.31 -9.42 6.15
CA PHE A 155 2.05 -8.27 5.62
C PHE A 155 1.50 -6.95 6.15
N ASN A 156 2.20 -6.36 7.13
CA ASN A 156 1.81 -5.09 7.76
C ASN A 156 1.62 -3.95 6.75
N PHE A 157 2.42 -3.92 5.68
CA PHE A 157 2.32 -2.89 4.64
C PHE A 157 1.02 -2.94 3.81
N THR A 158 0.21 -4.00 3.96
CA THR A 158 -1.10 -4.14 3.31
C THR A 158 -2.27 -3.74 4.21
N GLN A 159 -2.00 -3.44 5.49
CA GLN A 159 -3.03 -3.06 6.45
C GLN A 159 -3.31 -1.56 6.33
N GLY A 160 -4.58 -1.18 6.39
CA GLY A 160 -5.00 0.21 6.32
C GLY A 160 -5.66 0.72 7.59
N GLU A 161 -5.74 2.04 7.68
CA GLU A 161 -6.34 2.73 8.81
C GLU A 161 -7.62 3.46 8.37
N PHE A 162 -8.62 3.52 9.24
CA PHE A 162 -9.79 4.37 8.99
C PHE A 162 -9.45 5.84 9.25
N ALA A 163 -9.64 6.68 8.23
CA ALA A 163 -9.53 8.13 8.36
C ALA A 163 -10.68 8.63 9.25
N GLY A 164 -10.34 9.38 10.30
CA GLY A 164 -11.29 9.79 11.34
C GLY A 164 -10.99 9.19 12.72
N GLY A 165 -9.97 8.34 12.83
CA GLY A 165 -9.52 7.79 14.09
C GLY A 165 -10.45 6.66 14.53
N SER A 166 -9.92 5.45 14.50
CA SER A 166 -10.44 4.40 15.36
C SER A 166 -10.45 4.93 16.80
N LEU A 167 -11.59 4.85 17.48
CA LEU A 167 -11.66 4.80 18.94
C LEU A 167 -10.98 3.49 19.34
N THR A 168 -9.65 3.47 19.29
CA THR A 168 -8.87 2.33 19.74
C THR A 168 -9.04 2.21 21.25
N LEU A 169 -9.08 0.97 21.75
CA LEU A 169 -9.02 0.67 23.18
C LEU A 169 -7.85 1.41 23.86
N SER A 170 -6.74 1.62 23.13
CA SER A 170 -5.61 2.43 23.60
C SER A 170 -5.98 3.87 23.92
N LYS A 171 -6.78 4.56 23.11
CA LYS A 171 -7.21 5.95 23.37
C LYS A 171 -8.17 6.05 24.55
N ILE A 172 -8.99 5.02 24.77
CA ILE A 172 -9.88 4.94 25.95
C ILE A 172 -9.03 4.75 27.22
N ILE A 173 -8.07 3.83 27.17
CA ILE A 173 -7.13 3.59 28.29
C ILE A 173 -6.30 4.84 28.56
N GLU A 174 -5.80 5.51 27.53
CA GLU A 174 -5.04 6.76 27.64
C GLU A 174 -5.89 7.86 28.31
N GLY A 175 -7.16 8.00 27.92
CA GLY A 175 -8.11 8.89 28.59
C GLY A 175 -8.32 8.58 30.07
N ILE A 176 -8.45 7.29 30.43
CA ILE A 176 -8.59 6.85 31.83
C ILE A 176 -7.33 7.19 32.64
N VAL A 177 -6.15 6.92 32.07
CA VAL A 177 -4.86 7.25 32.71
C VAL A 177 -4.79 8.75 32.98
N ILE A 178 -5.07 9.59 31.98
CA ILE A 178 -5.04 11.06 32.13
C ILE A 178 -5.99 11.53 33.24
N ILE A 179 -7.24 11.06 33.25
CA ILE A 179 -8.23 11.43 34.28
C ILE A 179 -7.74 10.99 35.67
N SER A 180 -7.21 9.77 35.78
CA SER A 180 -6.71 9.24 37.06
C SER A 180 -5.50 10.03 37.57
N SER A 181 -4.57 10.42 36.69
CA SER A 181 -3.40 11.22 37.06
C SER A 181 -3.78 12.62 37.52
N ILE A 182 -4.74 13.27 36.86
CA ILE A 182 -5.28 14.57 37.29
C ILE A 182 -5.93 14.44 38.67
N GLY A 183 -6.75 13.41 38.89
CA GLY A 183 -7.39 13.14 40.17
C GLY A 183 -6.38 12.95 41.32
N ILE A 184 -5.32 12.17 41.08
CA ILE A 184 -4.24 11.95 42.04
C ILE A 184 -3.48 13.26 42.33
N ALA A 185 -3.17 14.06 41.30
CA ALA A 185 -2.50 15.34 41.47
C ALA A 185 -3.33 16.33 42.29
N VAL A 186 -4.64 16.41 42.02
CA VAL A 186 -5.59 17.23 42.79
C VAL A 186 -5.65 16.72 44.24
N TYR A 187 -5.80 15.41 44.44
CA TYR A 187 -5.82 14.83 45.78
C TYR A 187 -4.54 15.16 46.56
N LEU A 188 -3.37 14.97 45.96
CA LEU A 188 -2.07 15.29 46.58
C LEU A 188 -1.95 16.78 46.91
N LEU A 189 -2.41 17.68 46.03
CA LEU A 189 -2.40 19.12 46.28
C LEU A 189 -3.21 19.52 47.52
N PHE A 190 -4.32 18.83 47.79
CA PHE A 190 -5.16 19.09 48.97
C PHE A 190 -4.75 18.28 50.20
N ALA A 191 -4.22 17.07 50.02
CA ALA A 191 -3.77 16.20 51.12
C ALA A 191 -2.47 16.68 51.77
N VAL A 192 -1.54 17.25 50.99
CA VAL A 192 -0.26 17.80 51.49
C VAL A 192 -0.44 19.16 52.17
N ARG A 193 -1.60 19.81 52.02
CA ARG A 193 -1.96 21.09 52.66
C ARG A 193 -2.65 20.96 54.02
N LYS A 194 -2.74 19.75 54.59
CA LYS A 194 -3.10 19.52 55.99
C LYS A 194 -1.84 19.17 56.79
#